data_AF-A0A2R6LZJ2-F1
#
_entry.id   AF-A0A2R6LZJ2-F1
#
_cell.length_a   1.000
_cell.length_b   1.000
_cell.length_c   1.000
_cell.angle_alpha   90.00
_cell.angle_beta   90.00
_cell.angle_gamma   90.00
#
_symmetry.space_group_name_H-M   'P 1'
#
loop_
_entity.id
_entity.type
_entity.pdbx_description
1 polymer ?
#
loop_
_entity_poly.entity_id
_entity_poly.type
_entity_poly.pdbx_seq_one_letter_code
_entity_poly.pdbx_strand_id
1 'polypeptide(L)'
;MADRGRADPVAVETTVERDEVEYLPEEDAVRYVAAWMHADHEAFVDGTNTEREPRYETTPFEQWAPTECARVGAERVLEVARDRLERGREEVRYGVSAEDGAETIHVEYSTVLGRDGTTVSEPTVDHDELVAATPASVTVTISFDGRTHTETIPVWVQHSTERLE
;
A
#
# COMPACT_ATOMS: atom_id res chain seq x y z
N MET A 1 -11.88 14.37 6.11
CA MET A 1 -12.94 13.97 5.15
C MET A 1 -12.20 13.49 3.91
N ALA A 2 -12.58 12.34 3.35
CA ALA A 2 -11.89 11.81 2.18
C ALA A 2 -12.56 12.33 0.90
N ASP A 3 -11.77 12.76 -0.08
CA ASP A 3 -12.23 13.27 -1.37
C ASP A 3 -11.81 12.34 -2.50
N ARG A 4 -12.69 12.15 -3.48
CA ARG A 4 -12.38 11.31 -4.64
C ARG A 4 -11.28 11.96 -5.47
N GLY A 5 -10.25 11.19 -5.87
CA GLY A 5 -9.27 11.66 -6.86
C GLY A 5 -9.96 12.13 -8.15
N ARG A 6 -9.47 13.20 -8.76
CA ARG A 6 -10.13 13.83 -9.93
C ARG A 6 -9.35 13.70 -11.22
N ALA A 7 -8.11 13.22 -11.18
CA ALA A 7 -7.35 13.00 -12.39
C ALA A 7 -7.83 11.77 -13.14
N ASP A 8 -7.42 11.67 -14.41
CA ASP A 8 -7.77 10.53 -15.26
C ASP A 8 -7.38 9.19 -14.59
N PRO A 9 -8.26 8.17 -14.66
CA PRO A 9 -7.94 6.82 -14.23
C PRO A 9 -6.68 6.29 -14.90
N VAL A 10 -5.94 5.46 -14.18
CA VAL A 10 -4.71 4.84 -14.69
C VAL A 10 -4.85 3.32 -14.73
N ALA A 11 -4.02 2.67 -15.53
CA ALA A 11 -3.96 1.22 -15.61
C ALA A 11 -2.51 0.73 -15.45
N VAL A 12 -2.35 -0.46 -14.88
CA VAL A 12 -1.06 -1.14 -14.77
C VAL A 12 -1.24 -2.64 -14.90
N GLU A 13 -0.31 -3.27 -15.61
CA GLU A 13 -0.23 -4.72 -15.77
C GLU A 13 1.12 -5.16 -15.21
N THR A 14 1.14 -6.21 -14.39
CA THR A 14 2.38 -6.73 -13.81
C THR A 14 2.36 -8.25 -13.70
N THR A 15 3.55 -8.85 -13.74
CA THR A 15 3.76 -10.26 -13.45
C THR A 15 4.40 -10.38 -12.07
N VAL A 16 3.84 -11.24 -11.22
CA VAL A 16 4.37 -11.45 -9.87
C VAL A 16 5.53 -12.45 -9.94
N GLU A 17 6.74 -11.96 -9.72
CA GLU A 17 7.99 -12.72 -9.82
C GLU A 17 8.83 -12.57 -8.52
N ARG A 18 8.23 -12.84 -7.36
CA ARG A 18 8.91 -12.70 -6.06
C ARG A 18 9.08 -14.08 -5.40
N ASP A 19 10.26 -14.36 -4.88
CA ASP A 19 10.58 -15.63 -4.21
C ASP A 19 9.81 -15.84 -2.89
N GLU A 20 9.27 -14.76 -2.32
CA GLU A 20 8.51 -14.78 -1.07
C GLU A 20 7.04 -15.22 -1.22
N VAL A 21 6.58 -15.45 -2.46
CA VAL A 21 5.22 -15.88 -2.79
C VAL A 21 5.26 -17.09 -3.71
N GLU A 22 4.49 -18.12 -3.36
CA GLU A 22 4.42 -19.37 -4.12
C GLU A 22 2.96 -19.76 -4.33
N TYR A 23 2.63 -20.15 -5.55
CA TYR A 23 1.32 -20.69 -5.86
C TYR A 23 1.26 -22.20 -5.57
N LEU A 24 0.23 -22.63 -4.85
CA LEU A 24 -0.05 -24.00 -4.47
C LEU A 24 -1.21 -24.55 -5.32
N PRO A 25 -0.93 -25.30 -6.40
CA PRO A 25 -1.95 -25.71 -7.36
C PRO A 25 -2.99 -26.69 -6.81
N GLU A 26 -2.63 -27.48 -5.80
CA GLU A 26 -3.55 -28.46 -5.21
C GLU A 26 -4.65 -27.83 -4.35
N GLU A 27 -4.38 -26.66 -3.76
CA GLU A 27 -5.27 -25.98 -2.81
C GLU A 27 -5.89 -24.69 -3.37
N ASP A 28 -5.55 -24.33 -4.61
CA ASP A 28 -5.90 -23.05 -5.20
C ASP A 28 -5.46 -21.83 -4.38
N ALA A 29 -4.27 -21.90 -3.79
CA ALA A 29 -3.84 -20.95 -2.77
C ALA A 29 -2.45 -20.37 -3.03
N VAL A 30 -2.16 -19.26 -2.39
CA VAL A 30 -0.87 -18.58 -2.41
C VAL A 30 -0.28 -18.68 -1.01
N ARG A 31 0.93 -19.25 -0.93
CA ARG A 31 1.77 -19.23 0.27
C ARG A 31 2.68 -18.02 0.22
N TYR A 32 2.71 -17.23 1.28
CA TYR A 32 3.53 -16.02 1.35
C TYR A 32 4.15 -15.82 2.74
N VAL A 33 5.24 -15.05 2.81
CA VAL A 33 5.85 -14.67 4.08
C VAL A 33 4.97 -13.61 4.77
N ALA A 34 4.28 -14.00 5.83
CA ALA A 34 3.39 -13.11 6.59
C ALA A 34 4.13 -12.30 7.67
N ALA A 35 5.19 -12.87 8.25
CA ALA A 35 5.97 -12.20 9.28
C ALA A 35 7.41 -12.74 9.34
N TRP A 36 8.33 -11.88 9.76
CA TRP A 36 9.70 -12.26 10.13
C TRP A 36 9.79 -12.35 11.65
N MET A 37 9.84 -13.57 12.18
CA MET A 37 9.98 -13.81 13.62
C MET A 37 11.46 -13.81 14.02
N HIS A 38 11.78 -13.36 15.22
CA HIS A 38 13.12 -13.56 15.76
C HIS A 38 13.32 -15.05 16.07
N ALA A 39 14.38 -15.65 15.54
CA ALA A 39 14.79 -17.00 15.91
C ALA A 39 15.30 -16.97 17.36
N ASP A 40 14.50 -17.48 18.29
CA ASP A 40 14.76 -17.64 19.73
C ASP A 40 15.37 -16.44 20.52
N HIS A 41 14.79 -16.17 21.68
CA HIS A 41 15.13 -15.06 22.58
C HIS A 41 16.52 -15.19 23.28
N GLU A 42 17.39 -16.09 22.83
CA GLU A 42 18.72 -16.34 23.42
C GLU A 42 19.90 -15.95 22.51
N ALA A 43 19.66 -15.54 21.26
CA ALA A 43 20.72 -15.13 20.32
C ALA A 43 20.95 -13.60 20.29
N PHE A 44 21.08 -12.96 21.45
CA PHE A 44 21.68 -11.61 21.53
C PHE A 44 23.19 -11.76 21.73
N VAL A 45 23.94 -11.93 20.63
CA VAL A 45 25.39 -11.80 20.63
C VAL A 45 25.75 -10.50 19.91
N ASP A 46 26.41 -9.58 20.62
CA ASP A 46 27.06 -8.39 20.05
C ASP A 46 26.15 -7.40 19.28
N GLY A 47 24.93 -7.15 19.77
CA GLY A 47 24.09 -6.04 19.30
C GLY A 47 23.62 -6.10 17.83
N THR A 48 23.83 -7.22 17.15
CA THR A 48 23.39 -7.47 15.78
C THR A 48 22.35 -8.57 15.80
N ASN A 49 21.10 -8.23 15.46
CA ASN A 49 19.98 -9.17 15.38
C ASN A 49 20.27 -10.15 14.25
N THR A 50 20.67 -11.37 14.60
CA THR A 50 21.19 -12.36 13.64
C THR A 50 20.15 -13.47 13.54
N GLU A 51 19.57 -13.60 12.35
CA GLU A 51 18.60 -14.62 11.91
C GLU A 51 17.13 -14.36 12.32
N ARG A 52 16.34 -13.93 11.32
CA ARG A 52 14.87 -13.87 11.38
C ARG A 52 14.31 -15.02 10.55
N GLU A 53 13.39 -15.79 11.12
CA GLU A 53 12.73 -16.89 10.42
C GLU A 53 11.42 -16.41 9.77
N PRO A 54 11.17 -16.74 8.49
CA PRO A 54 9.91 -16.41 7.84
C PRO A 54 8.79 -17.30 8.36
N ARG A 55 7.73 -16.69 8.86
CA ARG A 55 6.45 -17.35 9.10
C ARG A 55 5.62 -17.24 7.83
N TYR A 56 5.27 -18.40 7.27
CA TYR A 56 4.41 -18.48 6.10
C TYR A 56 2.93 -18.55 6.50
N GLU A 57 2.10 -17.92 5.69
CA GLU A 57 0.64 -18.12 5.69
C GLU A 57 0.18 -18.49 4.28
N THR A 58 -0.98 -19.12 4.21
CA THR A 58 -1.59 -19.57 2.95
C THR A 58 -2.98 -18.95 2.83
N THR A 59 -3.24 -18.31 1.69
CA THR A 59 -4.52 -17.65 1.39
C THR A 59 -5.00 -18.08 0.01
N PRO A 60 -6.29 -18.41 -0.19
CA PRO A 60 -6.83 -18.73 -1.52
C PRO A 60 -6.51 -17.64 -2.54
N PHE A 61 -6.21 -18.02 -3.80
CA PHE A 61 -5.83 -17.07 -4.85
C PHE A 61 -6.86 -15.94 -5.01
N GLU A 62 -8.14 -16.28 -4.93
CA GLU A 62 -9.27 -15.34 -5.06
C GLU A 62 -9.32 -14.30 -3.94
N GLN A 63 -8.72 -14.59 -2.78
CA GLN A 63 -8.61 -13.66 -1.65
C GLN A 63 -7.28 -12.90 -1.64
N TRP A 64 -6.21 -13.55 -2.10
CA TRP A 64 -4.88 -12.95 -2.16
C TRP A 64 -4.74 -11.96 -3.33
N ALA A 65 -5.30 -12.29 -4.49
CA ALA A 65 -5.14 -11.52 -5.72
C ALA A 65 -5.71 -10.09 -5.64
N PRO A 66 -6.89 -9.83 -5.02
CA PRO A 66 -7.36 -8.47 -4.77
C PRO A 66 -6.36 -7.63 -3.96
N THR A 67 -5.89 -8.17 -2.83
CA THR A 67 -4.87 -7.52 -1.97
C THR A 67 -3.58 -7.21 -2.72
N GLU A 68 -3.14 -8.11 -3.57
CA GLU A 68 -1.98 -7.87 -4.40
C GLU A 68 -2.24 -6.78 -5.47
N CYS A 69 -3.44 -6.77 -6.07
CA CYS A 69 -3.87 -5.72 -6.97
C CYS A 69 -3.87 -4.34 -6.29
N ALA A 70 -4.43 -4.17 -5.09
CA ALA A 70 -4.39 -2.85 -4.44
C ALA A 70 -2.98 -2.44 -4.04
N ARG A 71 -2.13 -3.38 -3.62
CA ARG A 71 -0.72 -3.07 -3.31
C ARG A 71 -0.02 -2.45 -4.53
N VAL A 72 -0.08 -3.14 -5.67
CA VAL A 72 0.49 -2.68 -6.95
C VAL A 72 -0.18 -1.39 -7.41
N GLY A 73 -1.51 -1.32 -7.29
CA GLY A 73 -2.30 -0.14 -7.67
C GLY A 73 -1.93 1.10 -6.85
N ALA A 74 -1.71 0.94 -5.54
CA ALA A 74 -1.37 2.04 -4.65
C ALA A 74 0.03 2.60 -4.94
N GLU A 75 1.01 1.73 -5.22
CA GLU A 75 2.34 2.13 -5.68
C GLU A 75 2.24 2.97 -6.97
N ARG A 76 1.47 2.48 -7.95
CA ARG A 76 1.26 3.18 -9.23
C ARG A 76 0.55 4.52 -9.04
N VAL A 77 -0.47 4.55 -8.20
CA VAL A 77 -1.23 5.78 -7.88
C VAL A 77 -0.32 6.81 -7.23
N LEU A 78 0.52 6.42 -6.26
CA LEU A 78 1.46 7.32 -5.60
C LEU A 78 2.46 7.91 -6.59
N GLU A 79 3.06 7.08 -7.46
CA GLU A 79 3.98 7.52 -8.50
C GLU A 79 3.34 8.61 -9.37
N VAL A 80 2.14 8.32 -9.90
CA VAL A 80 1.40 9.25 -10.77
C VAL A 80 1.02 10.54 -10.05
N ALA A 81 0.55 10.45 -8.80
CA ALA A 81 0.19 11.62 -8.01
C ALA A 81 1.42 12.50 -7.75
N ARG A 82 2.55 11.91 -7.35
CA ARG A 82 3.81 12.64 -7.09
C ARG A 82 4.39 13.29 -8.33
N ASP A 83 4.30 12.65 -9.48
CA ASP A 83 4.81 13.20 -10.75
C ASP A 83 4.00 14.41 -11.23
N ARG A 84 2.73 14.51 -10.81
CA ARG A 84 1.83 15.62 -11.16
C ARG A 84 1.93 16.81 -10.20
N LEU A 85 2.56 16.63 -9.04
CA LEU A 85 2.73 17.69 -8.04
C LEU A 85 4.02 18.46 -8.26
N GLU A 86 3.94 19.79 -8.17
CA GLU A 86 5.14 20.64 -8.26
C GLU A 86 5.89 20.70 -6.92
N ARG A 87 5.18 20.55 -5.80
CA ARG A 87 5.69 20.66 -4.42
C ARG A 87 5.03 19.64 -3.50
N GLY A 88 5.63 19.41 -2.33
CA GLY A 88 5.07 18.53 -1.29
C GLY A 88 4.96 17.05 -1.63
N ARG A 89 5.45 16.62 -2.80
CA ARG A 89 5.40 15.22 -3.27
C ARG A 89 6.00 14.20 -2.29
N GLU A 90 7.01 14.60 -1.51
CA GLU A 90 7.68 13.71 -0.54
C GLU A 90 6.85 13.49 0.73
N GLU A 91 5.91 14.39 1.01
CA GLU A 91 5.01 14.34 2.16
C GLU A 91 3.79 13.45 1.91
N VAL A 92 3.47 13.23 0.63
CA VAL A 92 2.37 12.36 0.19
C VAL A 92 2.76 10.89 0.36
N ARG A 93 1.87 10.12 0.96
CA ARG A 93 1.96 8.67 1.15
C ARG A 93 0.71 8.00 0.57
N TYR A 94 0.69 6.67 0.63
CA TYR A 94 -0.51 5.90 0.32
C TYR A 94 -0.78 4.87 1.40
N GLY A 95 -2.04 4.45 1.45
CA GLY A 95 -2.50 3.32 2.22
C GLY A 95 -3.51 2.50 1.42
N VAL A 96 -3.69 1.25 1.82
CA VAL A 96 -4.74 0.37 1.34
C VAL A 96 -5.59 -0.02 2.54
N SER A 97 -6.91 0.02 2.37
CA SER A 97 -7.87 -0.49 3.34
C SER A 97 -8.93 -1.33 2.64
N ALA A 98 -9.54 -2.26 3.36
CA ALA A 98 -10.73 -2.95 2.88
C ALA A 98 -11.98 -2.34 3.54
N GLU A 99 -12.97 -1.97 2.73
CA GLU A 99 -14.30 -1.53 3.17
C GLU A 99 -15.35 -2.46 2.56
N ASP A 100 -16.18 -3.10 3.39
CA ASP A 100 -17.19 -4.08 2.96
C ASP A 100 -16.64 -5.22 2.06
N GLY A 101 -15.36 -5.56 2.24
CA GLY A 101 -14.67 -6.60 1.47
C GLY A 101 -14.15 -6.15 0.10
N ALA A 102 -14.31 -4.87 -0.26
CA ALA A 102 -13.68 -4.27 -1.44
C ALA A 102 -12.46 -3.44 -1.01
N GLU A 103 -11.38 -3.53 -1.77
CA GLU A 103 -10.20 -2.74 -1.47
C GLU A 103 -10.34 -1.29 -1.95
N THR A 104 -9.79 -0.38 -1.16
CA THR A 104 -9.80 1.05 -1.38
C THR A 104 -8.38 1.57 -1.19
N ILE A 105 -7.91 2.37 -2.15
CA ILE A 105 -6.62 3.05 -2.07
C ILE A 105 -6.84 4.46 -1.53
N HIS A 106 -6.00 4.85 -0.59
CA HIS A 106 -5.95 6.20 -0.07
C HIS A 106 -4.61 6.83 -0.40
N VAL A 107 -4.63 8.07 -0.86
CA VAL A 107 -3.48 8.96 -0.95
C VAL A 107 -3.59 9.91 0.24
N GLU A 108 -2.57 9.92 1.08
CA GLU A 108 -2.61 10.64 2.35
C GLU A 108 -1.46 11.63 2.49
N TYR A 109 -1.72 12.66 3.27
CA TYR A 109 -0.73 13.63 3.72
C TYR A 109 -1.13 14.03 5.13
N SER A 110 -0.14 14.30 5.99
CA SER A 110 -0.39 14.45 7.42
C SER A 110 0.14 15.75 8.01
N THR A 111 -0.60 16.28 8.99
CA THR A 111 -0.11 17.30 9.91
C THR A 111 0.39 16.62 11.17
N VAL A 112 1.64 16.91 11.56
CA VAL A 112 2.24 16.36 12.78
C VAL A 112 2.07 17.36 13.92
N LEU A 113 1.44 16.92 15.01
CA LEU A 113 1.29 17.66 16.25
C LEU A 113 2.29 17.17 17.30
N GLY A 114 2.82 18.09 18.10
CA GLY A 114 3.58 17.79 19.29
C GLY A 114 2.70 17.21 20.40
N ARG A 115 3.34 16.71 21.46
CA ARG A 115 2.65 16.16 22.65
C ARG A 115 1.65 17.14 23.29
N ASP A 116 1.93 18.43 23.17
CA ASP A 116 1.09 19.52 23.71
C ASP A 116 -0.04 19.96 22.75
N GLY A 117 -0.17 19.30 21.59
CA GLY A 117 -1.16 19.63 20.56
C GLY A 117 -0.77 20.80 19.66
N THR A 118 0.44 21.35 19.82
CA THR A 118 0.98 22.38 18.92
C THR A 118 1.39 21.75 17.59
N THR A 119 1.18 22.47 16.49
CA THR A 119 1.62 22.00 15.17
C THR A 119 3.15 22.03 15.08
N VAL A 120 3.73 20.87 14.75
CA VAL A 120 5.19 20.68 14.59
C VAL A 120 5.56 20.59 13.12
N SER A 121 4.70 20.00 12.29
CA SER A 121 4.88 19.94 10.84
C SER A 121 3.54 20.08 10.13
N GLU A 122 3.47 20.99 9.15
CA GLU A 122 2.33 21.12 8.25
C GLU A 122 2.75 20.68 6.85
N PRO A 123 1.89 19.95 6.13
CA PRO A 123 2.16 19.55 4.77
C PRO A 123 2.19 20.78 3.86
N THR A 124 3.15 20.82 2.93
CA THR A 124 3.25 21.91 1.95
C THR A 124 2.35 21.71 0.74
N VAL A 125 1.80 20.52 0.56
CA VAL A 125 0.85 20.19 -0.51
C VAL A 125 -0.55 20.75 -0.18
N ASP A 126 -1.16 21.40 -1.16
CA ASP A 126 -2.56 21.83 -1.09
C ASP A 126 -3.50 20.63 -1.32
N HIS A 127 -4.61 20.58 -0.57
CA HIS A 127 -5.56 19.47 -0.65
C HIS A 127 -6.20 19.36 -2.04
N ASP A 128 -6.68 20.48 -2.59
CA ASP A 128 -7.35 20.48 -3.89
C ASP A 128 -6.35 20.18 -5.02
N GLU A 129 -5.10 20.63 -4.89
CA GLU A 129 -4.00 20.24 -5.79
C GLU A 129 -3.75 18.73 -5.74
N LEU A 130 -3.68 18.13 -4.55
CA LEU A 130 -3.49 16.69 -4.40
C LEU A 130 -4.68 15.90 -4.96
N VAL A 131 -5.90 16.34 -4.71
CA VAL A 131 -7.12 15.76 -5.28
C VAL A 131 -7.11 15.84 -6.82
N ALA A 132 -6.68 16.96 -7.39
CA ALA A 132 -6.57 17.14 -8.83
C ALA A 132 -5.43 16.32 -9.46
N ALA A 133 -4.34 16.07 -8.73
CA ALA A 133 -3.23 15.25 -9.19
C ALA A 133 -3.54 13.74 -9.10
N THR A 134 -4.35 13.33 -8.12
CA THR A 134 -4.63 11.93 -7.80
C THR A 134 -5.62 11.30 -8.81
N PRO A 135 -5.29 10.17 -9.45
CA PRO A 135 -6.22 9.41 -10.29
C PRO A 135 -7.53 9.10 -9.55
N ALA A 136 -8.66 9.15 -10.25
CA ALA A 136 -9.94 8.75 -9.67
C ALA A 136 -10.01 7.25 -9.36
N SER A 137 -9.31 6.41 -10.12
CA SER A 137 -9.24 4.96 -9.90
C SER A 137 -8.01 4.39 -10.59
N VAL A 138 -7.64 3.17 -10.21
CA VAL A 138 -6.61 2.39 -10.91
C VAL A 138 -7.16 1.03 -11.31
N THR A 139 -6.93 0.63 -12.57
CA THR A 139 -7.18 -0.74 -13.03
C THR A 139 -5.88 -1.52 -12.99
N VAL A 140 -5.83 -2.59 -12.21
CA VAL A 140 -4.65 -3.43 -12.05
C VAL A 140 -4.93 -4.80 -12.63
N THR A 141 -4.00 -5.31 -13.43
CA THR A 141 -4.00 -6.72 -13.84
C THR A 141 -2.71 -7.36 -13.36
N ILE A 142 -2.84 -8.39 -12.52
CA ILE A 142 -1.70 -9.21 -12.09
C ILE A 142 -1.72 -10.54 -12.82
N SER A 143 -0.54 -11.02 -13.22
CA SER A 143 -0.32 -12.38 -13.70
C SER A 143 0.57 -13.14 -12.71
N PHE A 144 0.15 -14.32 -12.27
CA PHE A 144 0.91 -15.14 -11.33
C PHE A 144 0.67 -16.63 -11.60
N ASP A 145 1.75 -17.37 -11.83
CA ASP A 145 1.74 -18.81 -12.17
C ASP A 145 0.69 -19.20 -13.23
N GLY A 146 0.68 -18.47 -14.36
CA GLY A 146 -0.23 -18.68 -15.48
C GLY A 146 -1.68 -18.23 -15.23
N ARG A 147 -1.98 -17.66 -14.07
CA ARG A 147 -3.28 -17.11 -13.71
C ARG A 147 -3.27 -15.60 -13.84
N THR A 148 -4.44 -15.04 -14.05
CA THR A 148 -4.63 -13.59 -14.15
C THR A 148 -5.80 -13.15 -13.29
N HIS A 149 -5.62 -12.02 -12.61
CA HIS A 149 -6.70 -11.33 -11.92
C HIS A 149 -6.66 -9.85 -12.27
N THR A 150 -7.83 -9.27 -12.52
CA THR A 150 -7.99 -7.85 -12.85
C THR A 150 -8.98 -7.21 -11.91
N GLU A 151 -8.61 -6.06 -11.34
CA GLU A 151 -9.48 -5.29 -10.45
C GLU A 151 -9.40 -3.79 -10.75
N THR A 152 -10.52 -3.09 -10.58
CA THR A 152 -10.57 -1.62 -10.65
C THR A 152 -10.85 -1.06 -9.27
N ILE A 153 -9.87 -0.32 -8.75
CA ILE A 153 -9.83 0.06 -7.35
C ILE A 153 -10.08 1.57 -7.21
N PRO A 154 -11.02 1.97 -6.33
CA PRO A 154 -11.27 3.36 -6.02
C PRO A 154 -10.10 4.03 -5.31
N VAL A 155 -9.81 5.29 -5.66
CA VAL A 155 -8.74 6.08 -5.03
C VAL A 155 -9.30 7.34 -4.37
N TRP A 156 -8.94 7.58 -3.12
CA TRP A 156 -9.38 8.73 -2.33
C TRP A 156 -8.19 9.50 -1.77
N VAL A 157 -8.36 10.80 -1.56
CA VAL A 157 -7.39 11.67 -0.90
C VAL A 157 -7.89 11.96 0.50
N GLN A 158 -7.02 11.82 1.49
CA GLN A 158 -7.34 12.14 2.88
C GLN A 158 -6.22 12.93 3.56
N HIS A 159 -6.64 13.83 4.45
CA HIS A 159 -5.75 14.51 5.38
C HIS A 159 -5.85 13.83 6.75
N SER A 160 -4.71 13.48 7.32
CA SER A 160 -4.62 12.92 8.67
C SER A 160 -3.86 13.84 9.62
N THR A 161 -4.12 13.69 10.91
CA THR A 161 -3.39 14.40 11.95
C THR A 161 -2.71 13.37 12.83
N GLU A 162 -1.38 13.39 12.86
CA GLU A 162 -0.55 12.48 13.66
C GLU A 162 -0.05 13.22 14.89
N ARG A 163 -0.11 12.59 16.07
CA ARG A 163 0.38 13.19 17.31
C ARG A 163 1.61 12.43 17.79
N LEU A 164 2.69 13.15 18.03
CA LEU A 164 3.90 12.57 18.62
C LEU A 164 3.60 12.10 20.05
N GLU A 165 3.93 10.85 20.34
CA GLU A 165 3.86 10.25 21.67
C GLU A 165 4.92 10.80 22.61
#